data_AF-A0A447TY96-F1
#
_entry.id   AF-A0A447TY96-F1
#
_cell.length_a   1.000
_cell.length_b   1.000
_cell.length_c   1.000
_cell.angle_alpha   90.00
_cell.angle_beta   90.00
_cell.angle_gamma   90.00
#
_symmetry.space_group_name_H-M   'P 1'
#
loop_
_entity.id
_entity.type
_entity.pdbx_description
1 polymer ?
#
loop_
_entity_poly.entity_id
_entity_poly.type
_entity_poly.pdbx_seq_one_letter_code
_entity_poly.pdbx_strand_id
1 'polypeptide(L)' 'MAFQGHVAYPHLADNPVHRAAPFLNELVAIEWDRGNDFFPATSMQVANIQAGTGSNNVIPGELFVQFNFRFQHGTDR' A
#
# COMPACT_ATOMS: atom_id res chain seq x y z
N MET A 1 -13.35 9.41 4.61
CA MET A 1 -12.20 9.35 5.53
C MET A 1 -12.39 8.12 6.39
N ALA A 2 -11.33 7.35 6.64
CA ALA A 2 -11.38 6.29 7.65
C ALA A 2 -11.50 6.92 9.04
N PHE A 3 -12.00 6.17 10.02
CA PHE A 3 -12.23 6.68 11.37
C PHE A 3 -11.76 5.68 12.42
N GLN A 4 -11.02 6.20 13.40
CA GLN A 4 -10.46 5.44 14.51
C GLN A 4 -11.57 4.94 15.45
N GLY A 5 -11.39 3.76 16.03
CA GLY A 5 -12.32 3.24 17.04
C GLY A 5 -11.72 2.13 17.90
N HIS A 6 -12.54 1.55 18.77
CA HIS A 6 -12.14 0.42 19.62
C HIS A 6 -12.45 -0.91 18.93
N VAL A 7 -11.56 -1.90 19.02
CA VAL A 7 -11.74 -3.21 18.35
C VAL A 7 -13.01 -3.96 18.76
N ALA A 8 -13.54 -3.71 19.97
CA ALA A 8 -14.80 -4.30 20.44
C ALA A 8 -16.06 -3.75 19.73
N TYR A 9 -15.96 -2.58 19.08
CA TYR A 9 -17.08 -1.94 18.37
C TYR A 9 -16.68 -1.63 16.92
N PRO A 10 -16.36 -2.65 16.10
CA PRO A 10 -15.79 -2.44 14.78
C PRO A 10 -16.77 -1.76 13.80
N HIS A 11 -18.07 -1.85 14.05
CA HIS A 11 -19.12 -1.17 13.29
C HIS A 11 -19.14 0.35 13.52
N LEU A 12 -18.46 0.84 14.55
CA LEU A 12 -18.23 2.26 14.83
C LEU A 12 -16.82 2.71 14.41
N ALA A 13 -16.13 1.91 13.59
CA ALA A 13 -14.83 2.24 13.01
C ALA A 13 -14.81 1.93 11.50
N ASP A 14 -13.91 2.56 10.76
CA ASP A 14 -13.56 2.14 9.39
C ASP A 14 -12.04 1.95 9.35
N ASN A 15 -11.61 0.69 9.25
CA ASN A 15 -10.20 0.34 9.31
C ASN A 15 -9.55 0.57 7.93
N PRO A 16 -8.64 1.57 7.79
CA PRO A 16 -7.99 1.87 6.52
C PRO A 16 -7.09 0.72 6.05
N VAL A 17 -6.58 -0.11 6.97
CA VAL A 17 -5.79 -1.31 6.63
C VAL A 17 -6.64 -2.31 5.87
N HIS A 18 -7.88 -2.57 6.34
CA HIS A 18 -8.79 -3.50 5.67
C HIS A 18 -9.22 -2.97 4.30
N ARG A 19 -9.53 -1.67 4.21
CA ARG A 19 -9.92 -1.03 2.95
C ARG A 19 -8.79 -1.00 1.93
N ALA A 20 -7.55 -0.78 2.37
CA ALA A 20 -6.38 -0.74 1.49
C ALA A 20 -5.87 -2.11 1.08
N ALA A 21 -6.20 -3.18 1.81
CA ALA A 21 -5.72 -4.54 1.51
C ALA A 21 -5.95 -4.98 0.04
N PRO A 22 -7.15 -4.87 -0.56
CA PRO A 22 -7.33 -5.24 -1.97
C PRO A 22 -6.52 -4.35 -2.92
N PHE A 23 -6.43 -3.05 -2.66
CA PHE A 23 -5.61 -2.12 -3.45
C PHE A 23 -4.12 -2.46 -3.39
N LEU A 24 -3.59 -2.76 -2.21
CA LEU A 24 -2.18 -3.14 -2.04
C LEU A 24 -1.89 -4.46 -2.74
N ASN A 25 -2.81 -5.43 -2.66
CA ASN A 25 -2.69 -6.70 -3.34
C ASN A 25 -2.62 -6.53 -4.87
N GLU A 26 -3.49 -5.69 -5.43
CA GLU A 26 -3.42 -5.35 -6.85
C GLU A 26 -2.12 -4.63 -7.20
N LEU A 27 -1.76 -3.59 -6.42
CA LEU A 27 -0.58 -2.77 -6.65
C LEU A 27 0.72 -3.60 -6.74
N VAL A 28 0.92 -4.57 -5.85
CA VAL A 28 2.13 -5.42 -5.84
C VAL A 28 2.13 -6.51 -6.90
N ALA A 29 0.96 -6.80 -7.50
CA ALA A 29 0.82 -7.80 -8.57
C ALA A 29 0.99 -7.21 -9.98
N ILE A 30 1.04 -5.88 -10.11
CA ILE A 30 1.20 -5.20 -11.40
C ILE A 30 2.61 -5.44 -11.98
N GLU A 31 2.66 -5.99 -13.19
CA GLU A 31 3.82 -5.91 -14.09
C GLU A 31 3.78 -4.54 -14.79
N TRP A 32 4.70 -3.65 -14.42
CA TRP A 32 4.68 -2.26 -14.91
C TRP A 32 5.17 -2.12 -16.35
N ASP A 33 6.18 -2.91 -16.70
CA ASP A 33 6.69 -3.09 -18.06
C ASP A 33 7.54 -4.38 -18.11
N ARG A 34 8.10 -4.69 -19.28
CA ARG A 34 8.97 -5.87 -19.49
C ARG A 34 10.45 -5.52 -19.59
N GLY A 35 10.83 -4.28 -19.29
CA GLY A 35 12.16 -3.77 -19.60
C GLY A 35 12.47 -3.80 -21.10
N ASN A 36 13.76 -3.80 -21.43
CA ASN A 36 14.28 -3.95 -22.80
C ASN A 36 15.72 -4.50 -22.77
N ASP A 37 16.39 -4.52 -23.92
CA ASP A 37 17.77 -5.05 -24.04
C ASP A 37 18.80 -4.33 -23.16
N PHE A 38 18.50 -3.12 -22.69
CA PHE A 38 19.42 -2.28 -21.92
C PHE A 38 19.01 -2.13 -20.46
N PHE A 39 17.73 -2.29 -20.13
CA PHE A 39 17.20 -2.03 -18.81
C PHE A 39 16.28 -3.16 -18.31
N PRO A 40 16.42 -3.57 -17.04
CA PRO A 40 15.47 -4.49 -16.43
C PRO A 40 14.09 -3.84 -16.34
N ALA A 41 13.08 -4.68 -16.12
CA ALA A 41 11.72 -4.22 -15.91
C ALA A 41 11.61 -3.23 -14.74
N THR A 42 10.69 -2.29 -14.86
CA THR A 42 10.36 -1.35 -13.77
C THR A 42 9.94 -2.13 -12.53
N SER A 43 10.61 -1.83 -11.42
CA SER A 43 10.32 -2.44 -10.12
C SER A 43 9.67 -1.42 -9.20
N MET A 44 8.49 -1.78 -8.67
CA MET A 44 7.82 -1.06 -7.59
C MET A 44 8.03 -1.81 -6.28
N GLN A 45 8.41 -1.09 -5.22
CA GLN A 45 8.65 -1.67 -3.89
C GLN A 45 8.00 -0.81 -2.81
N VAL A 46 7.25 -1.43 -1.90
CA VAL A 46 6.77 -0.76 -0.68
C VAL A 46 7.92 -0.67 0.32
N ALA A 47 8.39 0.55 0.58
CA ALA A 47 9.52 0.79 1.46
C ALA A 47 9.10 0.95 2.92
N ASN A 48 7.94 1.54 3.18
CA ASN A 48 7.40 1.72 4.53
C ASN A 48 5.88 1.55 4.54
N ILE A 49 5.36 0.95 5.61
CA ILE A 49 3.93 0.88 5.89
C ILE A 49 3.70 1.05 7.39
N GLN A 50 2.79 1.95 7.78
CA GLN A 50 2.52 2.26 9.18
C GLN A 50 1.03 2.54 9.39
N ALA A 51 0.46 1.95 10.44
CA ALA A 51 -0.88 2.23 10.93
C ALA A 51 -0.95 1.92 12.43
N GLY A 52 -1.87 2.59 13.13
CA GLY A 52 -2.16 2.33 14.53
C GLY A 52 -1.36 3.20 15.49
N THR A 53 -1.69 3.06 16.77
CA THR A 53 -1.14 3.86 17.87
C THR A 53 -0.15 3.08 18.73
N GLY A 54 0.11 1.81 18.38
CA GLY A 54 0.86 0.85 19.21
C GLY A 54 -0.01 0.06 20.19
N SER A 55 -1.28 0.43 20.38
CA SER A 55 -2.23 -0.36 21.18
C SER A 55 -2.91 -1.45 20.35
N ASN A 56 -3.09 -2.64 20.94
CA ASN A 56 -3.77 -3.76 20.29
C ASN A 56 -5.31 -3.67 20.32
N ASN A 57 -5.87 -2.72 21.06
CA ASN A 57 -7.33 -2.53 21.21
C ASN A 57 -7.90 -1.35 20.41
N VAL A 58 -7.07 -0.68 19.59
CA VAL A 58 -7.45 0.45 18.76
C VAL A 58 -7.43 0.07 17.29
N ILE A 59 -8.53 0.32 16.58
CA ILE A 59 -8.61 0.31 15.12
C ILE A 59 -8.06 1.64 14.61
N PRO A 60 -7.03 1.66 13.74
CA PRO A 60 -6.42 2.90 13.25
C PRO A 60 -7.40 3.76 12.45
N GLY A 61 -7.24 5.09 12.52
CA GLY A 61 -7.95 6.02 11.65
C GLY A 61 -7.23 6.33 10.33
N GLU A 62 -5.92 6.06 10.25
CA GLU A 62 -5.09 6.34 9.09
C GLU A 62 -4.13 5.18 8.79
N LEU A 63 -3.76 5.04 7.52
CA LEU A 63 -2.73 4.14 7.02
C LEU A 63 -1.77 4.95 6.16
N PHE A 64 -0.49 4.92 6.51
CA PHE A 64 0.60 5.46 5.71
C PHE A 64 1.26 4.33 4.92
N VAL A 65 1.40 4.53 3.61
CA VAL A 65 2.16 3.63 2.73
C VAL A 65 3.10 4.48 1.89
N GLN A 66 4.38 4.12 1.90
CA GLN A 66 5.40 4.70 1.04
C GLN A 66 5.97 3.61 0.15
N PHE A 67 5.91 3.82 -1.16
CA PHE A 67 6.51 2.96 -2.15
C PHE A 67 7.40 3.76 -3.09
N ASN A 68 8.33 3.05 -3.72
CA ASN A 68 9.27 3.61 -4.67
C ASN A 68 9.24 2.82 -5.97
N PHE A 69 9.34 3.56 -7.08
CA PHE A 69 9.57 3.00 -8.39
C PHE A 69 11.03 3.18 -8.79
N ARG A 70 11.65 2.09 -9.24
CA ARG A 70 12.89 2.15 -10.01
C ARG A 70 12.51 1.88 -11.46
N PHE A 71 12.41 2.96 -12.23
CA PHE A 71 12.02 2.97 -13.63
C PHE A 71 13.08 3.73 -14.45
N GLN A 72 13.17 3.45 -15.75
CA GLN A 72 14.12 4.10 -16.66
C GLN A 72 13.42 4.62 -17.91
N HIS A 73 13.94 5.71 -18.50
CA HIS A 73 13.39 6.28 -19.74
C HIS A 73 13.77 5.37 -20.92
N GLY A 74 12.78 4.73 -21.54
CA GLY A 74 12.98 3.86 -22.70
C GLY A 74 12.02 2.67 -22.79
N THR A 75 11.11 2.51 -21.82
CA THR A 75 10.13 1.41 -21.77
C THR A 75 8.76 1.74 -22.38
N ASP A 76 8.58 2.94 -22.93
CA ASP A 76 7.39 3.33 -23.69
C ASP A 76 7.71 3.29 -25.19
N ARG A 77 7.49 2.13 -25.82
CA ARG A 77 7.37 1.96 -27.27
C ARG A 77 6.24 0.99 -27.59
#